data_AF-A0A520WA77-F1
#
_entry.id   AF-A0A520WA77-F1
#
_cell.length_a   1.000
_cell.length_b   1.000
_cell.length_c   1.000
_cell.angle_alpha   90.00
_cell.angle_beta   90.00
_cell.angle_gamma   90.00
#
_symmetry.space_group_name_H-M   'P 1'
#
loop_
_entity.id
_entity.type
_entity.pdbx_description
1 polymer ?
#
loop_
_entity_poly.entity_id
_entity_poly.type
_entity_poly.pdbx_seq_one_letter_code
_entity_poly.pdbx_strand_id
1 'polypeptide(L)'
;MFLKSLDKFLSYFEDNLILFSGISIFIVMILTSFQILSRVMGYPWPGYLEISELTISIFAFLGVAYAQKMDSHIRMELLVANLKGRIKWLVELISSFVSLLIVVILIYYSLLFAIDAYKIGDSTYDYLYPTWPAKILVPAGFFFWALRLLLEIIGYSRMLIFKNESPFGIPIIKSPEELAKEEISSIRD
;
A
#
# COMPACT_ATOMS: atom_id res chain seq x y z
N MET A 1 -4.02 -17.10 18.83
CA MET A 1 -4.70 -15.92 19.39
C MET A 1 -3.91 -14.65 19.09
N PHE A 2 -2.61 -14.58 19.44
CA PHE A 2 -1.73 -13.43 19.17
C PHE A 2 -1.68 -12.98 17.70
N LEU A 3 -1.51 -13.93 16.77
CA LEU A 3 -1.45 -13.63 15.33
C LEU A 3 -2.75 -12.96 14.82
N LYS A 4 -3.92 -13.44 15.28
CA LYS A 4 -5.23 -12.85 14.92
C LYS A 4 -5.38 -11.41 15.40
N SER A 5 -4.86 -11.10 16.59
CA SER A 5 -4.85 -9.73 17.10
C SER A 5 -3.90 -8.83 16.31
N LEU A 6 -2.76 -9.36 15.87
CA LEU A 6 -1.77 -8.61 15.08
C LEU A 6 -2.31 -8.25 13.68
N ASP A 7 -2.96 -9.18 12.98
CA ASP A 7 -3.59 -8.91 11.68
C ASP A 7 -4.76 -7.91 11.80
N LYS A 8 -5.56 -8.01 12.87
CA LYS A 8 -6.63 -7.03 13.13
C LYS A 8 -6.07 -5.64 13.43
N PHE A 9 -4.98 -5.57 14.18
CA PHE A 9 -4.29 -4.31 14.47
C PHE A 9 -3.68 -3.68 13.20
N LEU A 10 -2.97 -4.47 12.39
CA LEU A 10 -2.43 -4.02 11.10
C LEU A 10 -3.54 -3.56 10.16
N SER A 11 -4.62 -4.33 10.05
CA SER A 11 -5.77 -3.96 9.23
C SER A 11 -6.40 -2.64 9.70
N TYR A 12 -6.54 -2.44 11.01
CA TYR A 12 -7.04 -1.17 11.54
C TYR A 12 -6.11 0.01 11.20
N PHE A 13 -4.79 -0.18 11.29
CA PHE A 13 -3.82 0.84 10.90
C PHE A 13 -3.91 1.15 9.40
N GLU A 14 -3.93 0.12 8.55
CA GLU A 14 -4.07 0.26 7.09
C GLU A 14 -5.37 0.99 6.69
N ASP A 15 -6.49 0.66 7.34
CA ASP A 15 -7.79 1.27 7.08
C ASP A 15 -7.80 2.76 7.47
N ASN A 16 -7.07 3.15 8.54
CA ASN A 16 -6.89 4.55 8.89
C ASN A 16 -5.94 5.28 7.93
N LEU A 17 -4.87 4.61 7.46
CA LEU A 17 -3.94 5.19 6.49
C LEU A 17 -4.62 5.48 5.15
N ILE A 18 -5.50 4.58 4.68
CA ILE A 18 -6.25 4.81 3.44
C ILE A 18 -7.31 5.89 3.60
N LEU A 19 -7.97 5.99 4.76
CA LEU A 19 -8.87 7.09 5.05
C LEU A 19 -8.13 8.43 5.00
N PHE A 20 -6.96 8.50 5.63
CA PHE A 20 -6.11 9.69 5.61
C PHE A 20 -5.63 10.04 4.19
N SER A 21 -5.27 9.02 3.39
CA SER A 21 -4.92 9.18 1.97
C SER A 21 -6.10 9.77 1.17
N GLY A 22 -7.31 9.24 1.35
CA GLY A 22 -8.53 9.75 0.70
C GLY A 22 -8.86 11.19 1.09
N ILE A 23 -8.75 11.54 2.37
CA ILE A 23 -8.90 12.92 2.84
C ILE A 23 -7.85 13.83 2.21
N SER A 24 -6.60 13.38 2.13
CA SER A 24 -5.50 14.15 1.54
C SER A 24 -5.76 14.44 0.05
N ILE A 25 -6.23 13.45 -0.71
CA ILE A 25 -6.63 13.62 -2.12
C ILE A 25 -7.74 14.66 -2.24
N PHE A 26 -8.77 14.56 -1.39
CA PHE A 26 -9.89 15.51 -1.40
C PHE A 26 -9.44 16.95 -1.11
N ILE A 27 -8.52 17.13 -0.15
CA ILE A 27 -7.91 18.43 0.14
C ILE A 27 -7.16 18.96 -1.08
N VAL A 28 -6.33 18.14 -1.73
CA VAL A 28 -5.60 18.55 -2.93
C VAL A 28 -6.56 18.96 -4.03
N MET A 29 -7.64 18.22 -4.27
CA MET A 29 -8.66 18.57 -5.28
C MET A 29 -9.29 19.95 -5.03
N ILE A 30 -9.63 20.27 -3.78
CA ILE A 30 -10.15 21.60 -3.41
C ILE A 30 -9.09 22.67 -3.64
N LEU A 31 -7.86 22.43 -3.20
CA LEU A 31 -6.76 23.37 -3.37
C LEU A 31 -6.46 23.61 -4.87
N THR A 32 -6.52 22.58 -5.72
CA THR A 32 -6.36 22.71 -7.19
C THR A 32 -7.46 23.59 -7.77
N SER A 33 -8.70 23.33 -7.36
CA SER A 33 -9.87 24.09 -7.84
C SER A 33 -9.76 25.56 -7.45
N PHE A 34 -9.35 25.84 -6.20
CA PHE A 34 -9.12 27.19 -5.72
C PHE A 34 -7.98 27.87 -6.48
N GLN A 35 -6.86 27.18 -6.70
CA GLN A 35 -5.73 27.70 -7.45
C GLN A 35 -6.11 28.12 -8.88
N ILE A 36 -6.92 27.30 -9.57
CA ILE A 36 -7.42 27.62 -10.91
C ILE A 36 -8.26 28.90 -10.88
N LEU A 37 -9.17 29.03 -9.89
CA LEU A 37 -9.98 30.24 -9.72
C LEU A 37 -9.12 31.47 -9.42
N SER A 38 -8.16 31.38 -8.50
CA SER A 38 -7.24 32.48 -8.17
C SER A 38 -6.40 32.91 -9.37
N ARG A 39 -5.97 31.96 -10.20
CA ARG A 39 -5.22 32.23 -11.44
C ARG A 39 -6.07 33.02 -12.45
N VAL A 40 -7.34 32.67 -12.60
CA VAL A 40 -8.27 33.42 -13.48
C VAL A 40 -8.52 34.84 -12.97
N MET A 41 -8.52 35.03 -11.64
CA MET A 41 -8.65 36.34 -10.98
C MET A 41 -7.35 37.17 -11.00
N GLY A 42 -6.31 36.72 -11.70
CA GLY A 42 -5.04 37.44 -11.86
C GLY A 42 -4.07 37.32 -10.67
N TYR A 43 -4.39 36.53 -9.67
CA TYR A 43 -3.51 36.24 -8.51
C TYR A 43 -3.16 34.75 -8.48
N PRO A 44 -2.17 34.30 -9.29
CA PRO A 44 -1.72 32.92 -9.20
C PRO A 44 -1.09 32.68 -7.83
N TRP A 45 -1.52 31.63 -7.13
CA TRP A 45 -0.92 31.24 -5.85
C TRP A 45 0.49 30.67 -6.12
N PRO A 46 1.55 31.36 -5.64
CA PRO A 46 2.91 30.87 -5.83
C PRO A 46 3.25 29.81 -4.76
N GLY A 47 3.95 28.74 -5.15
CA GLY A 47 4.28 27.63 -4.24
C GLY A 47 3.23 26.50 -4.16
N TYR A 48 2.12 26.61 -4.91
CA TYR A 48 1.06 25.61 -4.93
C TYR A 48 1.50 24.26 -5.53
N LEU A 49 2.32 24.30 -6.58
CA LEU A 49 2.71 23.10 -7.33
C LEU A 49 3.54 22.17 -6.46
N GLU A 50 4.45 22.75 -5.69
CA GLU A 50 5.35 22.10 -4.76
C GLU A 50 4.60 21.46 -3.59
N ILE A 51 3.61 22.17 -3.02
CA ILE A 51 2.75 21.63 -1.96
C ILE A 51 1.95 20.44 -2.49
N SER A 52 1.44 20.55 -3.72
CA SER A 52 0.66 19.48 -4.35
C SER A 52 1.53 18.26 -4.63
N GLU A 53 2.74 18.45 -5.13
CA GLU A 53 3.71 17.37 -5.39
C GLU A 53 4.12 16.63 -4.11
N LEU A 54 4.41 17.36 -3.04
CA LEU A 54 4.68 16.77 -1.73
C LEU A 54 3.47 15.99 -1.21
N THR A 55 2.26 16.53 -1.38
CA THR A 55 1.04 15.86 -0.93
C THR A 55 0.73 14.59 -1.73
N ILE A 56 0.99 14.59 -3.05
CA ILE A 56 0.87 13.40 -3.91
C ILE A 56 1.78 12.29 -3.40
N SER A 57 3.02 12.62 -3.06
CA SER A 57 3.95 11.65 -2.49
C SER A 57 3.42 11.07 -1.18
N ILE A 58 2.85 11.89 -0.29
CA ILE A 58 2.28 11.44 0.99
C ILE A 58 1.17 10.41 0.76
N PHE A 59 0.13 10.75 0.01
CA PHE A 59 -1.03 9.86 -0.12
C PHE A 59 -0.75 8.63 -1.00
N ALA A 60 0.16 8.74 -1.97
CA ALA A 60 0.55 7.63 -2.84
C ALA A 60 1.23 6.51 -2.04
N PHE A 61 2.16 6.85 -1.15
CA PHE A 61 2.89 5.86 -0.36
C PHE A 61 2.12 5.38 0.88
N LEU A 62 1.23 6.19 1.46
CA LEU A 62 0.35 5.75 2.54
C LEU A 62 -0.67 4.70 2.10
N GLY A 63 -1.06 4.70 0.82
CA GLY A 63 -1.98 3.69 0.25
C GLY A 63 -1.32 2.36 -0.12
N VAL A 64 0.01 2.28 -0.16
CA VAL A 64 0.73 1.09 -0.67
C VAL A 64 0.46 -0.16 0.17
N ALA A 65 0.44 -0.04 1.50
CA ALA A 65 0.16 -1.17 2.38
C ALA A 65 -1.26 -1.73 2.18
N TYR A 66 -2.24 -0.84 1.99
CA TYR A 66 -3.62 -1.24 1.69
C TYR A 66 -3.76 -1.84 0.29
N ALA A 67 -3.08 -1.28 -0.72
CA ALA A 67 -3.05 -1.83 -2.07
C ALA A 67 -2.46 -3.25 -2.10
N GLN A 68 -1.44 -3.51 -1.27
CA GLN A 68 -0.95 -4.87 -1.07
C GLN A 68 -1.99 -5.78 -0.41
N LYS A 69 -2.70 -5.31 0.62
CA LYS A 69 -3.77 -6.08 1.27
C LYS A 69 -4.88 -6.47 0.30
N MET A 70 -5.20 -5.60 -0.67
CA MET A 70 -6.13 -5.89 -1.76
C MET A 70 -5.57 -6.84 -2.82
N ASP A 71 -4.33 -7.33 -2.66
CA ASP A 71 -3.66 -8.24 -3.60
C ASP A 71 -3.57 -7.63 -5.02
N SER A 72 -3.32 -6.31 -5.10
CA SER A 72 -3.28 -5.55 -6.36
C SER A 72 -2.07 -5.88 -7.25
N HIS A 73 -1.12 -6.68 -6.78
CA HIS A 73 -0.23 -7.34 -7.71
C HIS A 73 -1.09 -8.35 -8.44
N ILE A 74 -1.46 -8.04 -9.69
CA ILE A 74 -1.96 -8.98 -10.69
C ILE A 74 -1.08 -10.21 -10.57
N ARG A 75 -1.51 -11.17 -9.75
CA ARG A 75 -0.69 -12.32 -9.45
C ARG A 75 -0.52 -13.03 -10.78
N MET A 76 0.42 -13.94 -10.81
CA MET A 76 0.51 -14.96 -11.83
C MET A 76 -0.72 -15.91 -11.74
N GLU A 77 -1.94 -15.38 -11.59
CA GLU A 77 -3.20 -16.07 -11.37
C GLU A 77 -3.45 -17.08 -12.49
N LEU A 78 -3.03 -16.77 -13.71
CA LEU A 78 -3.18 -17.71 -14.83
C LEU A 78 -2.36 -19.01 -14.62
N LEU A 79 -1.20 -18.93 -13.97
CA LEU A 79 -0.34 -20.08 -13.68
C LEU A 79 -0.68 -20.74 -12.34
N VAL A 80 -1.10 -19.97 -11.33
CA VAL A 80 -1.40 -20.48 -9.98
C VAL A 80 -2.84 -21.00 -9.84
N ALA A 81 -3.81 -20.50 -10.62
CA ALA A 81 -5.21 -20.96 -10.60
C ALA A 81 -5.36 -22.44 -10.98
N ASN A 82 -4.43 -22.97 -11.79
CA ASN A 82 -4.42 -24.38 -12.19
C ASN A 82 -3.69 -25.31 -11.20
N LEU A 83 -2.98 -24.76 -10.21
CA LEU A 83 -2.23 -25.54 -9.23
C LEU A 83 -3.12 -25.91 -8.03
N LYS A 84 -3.28 -27.21 -7.79
CA LYS A 84 -4.06 -27.75 -6.66
C LYS A 84 -3.14 -28.36 -5.59
N GLY A 85 -3.50 -28.17 -4.33
CA GLY A 85 -2.84 -28.82 -3.19
C GLY A 85 -1.58 -28.12 -2.69
N ARG A 86 -0.57 -28.89 -2.26
CA ARG A 86 0.64 -28.37 -1.56
C ARG A 86 1.55 -27.49 -2.43
N ILE A 87 1.55 -27.71 -3.74
CA ILE A 87 2.40 -26.97 -4.68
C ILE A 87 1.94 -25.50 -4.76
N LYS A 88 0.62 -25.24 -4.68
CA LYS A 88 0.06 -23.88 -4.66
C LYS A 88 0.63 -23.07 -3.50
N TRP A 89 0.54 -23.62 -2.29
CA TRP A 89 1.00 -22.95 -1.07
C TRP A 89 2.52 -22.74 -1.06
N LEU A 90 3.30 -23.65 -1.65
CA LEU A 90 4.75 -23.54 -1.75
C LEU A 90 5.14 -22.42 -2.73
N VAL A 91 4.49 -22.35 -3.89
CA VAL A 91 4.70 -21.27 -4.88
C VAL A 91 4.32 -19.91 -4.29
N GLU A 92 3.19 -19.82 -3.58
CA GLU A 92 2.77 -18.60 -2.91
C GLU A 92 3.76 -18.17 -1.82
N LEU A 93 4.27 -19.11 -1.02
CA LEU A 93 5.30 -18.82 -0.02
C LEU A 93 6.58 -18.27 -0.66
N ILE A 94 7.10 -18.91 -1.72
CA ILE A 94 8.29 -18.44 -2.43
C ILE A 94 8.04 -17.05 -3.03
N SER A 95 6.89 -16.83 -3.65
CA SER A 95 6.51 -15.54 -4.23
C SER A 95 6.49 -14.44 -3.18
N SER A 96 5.79 -14.64 -2.06
CA SER A 96 5.76 -13.66 -0.95
C SER A 96 7.15 -13.44 -0.33
N PHE A 97 8.00 -14.47 -0.27
CA PHE A 97 9.38 -14.34 0.21
C PHE A 97 10.26 -13.51 -0.72
N VAL A 98 10.17 -13.72 -2.05
CA VAL A 98 10.89 -12.90 -3.03
C VAL A 98 10.40 -11.45 -2.98
N SER A 99 9.09 -11.23 -2.90
CA SER A 99 8.52 -9.90 -2.70
C SER A 99 9.04 -9.24 -1.43
N LEU A 100 9.14 -9.98 -0.32
CA LEU A 100 9.68 -9.46 0.93
C LEU A 100 11.13 -9.01 0.78
N LEU A 101 11.97 -9.79 0.10
CA LEU A 101 13.37 -9.41 -0.15
C LEU A 101 13.46 -8.10 -0.95
N ILE A 102 12.65 -7.96 -2.00
CA ILE A 102 12.61 -6.74 -2.81
C ILE A 102 12.16 -5.55 -1.95
N VAL A 103 11.09 -5.70 -1.16
CA VAL A 103 10.59 -4.63 -0.30
C VAL A 103 11.62 -4.22 0.76
N VAL A 104 12.34 -5.17 1.36
CA VAL A 104 13.41 -4.87 2.33
C VAL A 104 14.54 -4.07 1.69
N ILE A 105 14.93 -4.40 0.46
CA ILE A 105 15.92 -3.64 -0.30
C ILE A 105 15.40 -2.22 -0.56
N LEU A 106 14.13 -2.07 -0.96
CA LEU A 106 13.52 -0.77 -1.17
C LEU A 106 13.46 0.07 0.11
N ILE A 107 13.15 -0.53 1.27
CA ILE A 107 13.20 0.15 2.57
C ILE A 107 14.61 0.70 2.83
N TYR A 108 15.64 -0.11 2.62
CA TYR A 108 17.03 0.30 2.89
C TYR A 108 17.45 1.50 2.04
N TYR A 109 17.25 1.42 0.72
CA TYR A 109 17.64 2.52 -0.18
C TYR A 109 16.77 3.76 0.00
N SER A 110 15.46 3.60 0.25
CA SER A 110 14.58 4.75 0.49
C SER A 110 14.88 5.46 1.82
N LEU A 111 15.29 4.72 2.87
CA LEU A 111 15.79 5.32 4.11
C LEU A 111 17.07 6.11 3.89
N LEU A 112 18.05 5.54 3.16
CA LEU A 112 19.28 6.25 2.83
C LEU A 112 18.98 7.55 2.06
N PHE A 113 18.11 7.47 1.06
CA PHE A 113 17.70 8.63 0.27
C PHE A 113 17.02 9.71 1.13
N ALA A 114 16.19 9.32 2.10
CA ALA A 114 15.55 10.26 3.02
C ALA A 114 16.56 10.91 3.98
N ILE A 115 17.52 10.14 4.48
CA ILE A 115 18.59 10.64 5.36
C ILE A 115 19.51 11.59 4.62
N ASP A 116 19.89 11.27 3.38
CA ASP A 116 20.75 12.12 2.56
C ASP A 116 20.03 13.44 2.21
N ALA A 117 18.74 13.38 1.89
CA ALA A 117 17.92 14.58 1.68
C ALA A 117 17.86 15.47 2.93
N TYR A 118 17.79 14.88 4.12
CA TYR A 118 17.85 15.63 5.38
C TYR A 118 19.21 16.28 5.61
N LYS A 119 20.31 15.54 5.37
CA LYS A 119 21.69 16.04 5.57
C LYS A 119 22.07 17.16 4.60
N ILE A 120 21.62 17.06 3.35
CA ILE A 120 21.91 18.02 2.28
C ILE A 120 21.02 19.28 2.41
N GLY A 121 19.94 19.21 3.19
CA GLY A 121 18.94 20.28 3.26
C GLY A 121 18.14 20.40 1.95
N ASP A 122 17.84 19.26 1.33
CA ASP A 122 17.23 19.19 0.02
C ASP A 122 15.83 19.83 0.02
N SER A 123 15.64 20.79 -0.88
CA SER A 123 14.49 21.69 -0.88
C SER A 123 13.94 21.91 -2.28
N THR A 124 12.66 22.25 -2.38
CA THR A 124 12.04 22.46 -3.69
C THR A 124 12.60 23.71 -4.39
N TYR A 125 12.70 23.66 -5.72
CA TYR A 125 13.42 24.64 -6.55
C TYR A 125 13.04 26.11 -6.31
N ASP A 126 11.75 26.44 -6.22
CA ASP A 126 11.30 27.84 -6.13
C ASP A 126 11.03 28.29 -4.69
N TYR A 127 10.29 27.49 -3.92
CA TYR A 127 9.82 27.86 -2.58
C TYR A 127 10.63 27.27 -1.41
N LEU A 128 11.68 26.50 -1.70
CA LEU A 128 12.59 25.91 -0.71
C LEU A 128 11.89 25.08 0.38
N TYR A 129 10.77 24.44 0.05
CA TYR A 129 10.11 23.53 0.98
C TYR A 129 10.99 22.31 1.27
N PRO A 130 11.16 21.91 2.55
CA PRO A 130 11.96 20.73 2.89
C PRO A 130 11.29 19.47 2.34
N THR A 131 12.02 18.70 1.53
CA THR A 131 11.49 17.49 0.87
C THR A 131 11.60 16.23 1.76
N TRP A 132 12.43 16.29 2.81
CA TRP A 132 12.69 15.15 3.69
C TRP A 132 11.43 14.54 4.35
N PRO A 133 10.38 15.28 4.76
CA PRO A 133 9.21 14.67 5.40
C PRO A 133 8.45 13.73 4.45
N ALA A 134 8.31 14.13 3.18
CA ALA A 134 7.69 13.30 2.15
C ALA A 134 8.56 12.06 1.85
N LYS A 135 9.88 12.23 1.81
CA LYS A 135 10.83 11.12 1.55
C LYS A 135 10.86 10.08 2.67
N ILE A 136 10.61 10.45 3.93
CA ILE A 136 10.53 9.50 5.06
C ILE A 136 9.23 8.67 5.04
N LEU A 137 8.16 9.18 4.44
CA LEU A 137 6.91 8.41 4.33
C LEU A 137 7.02 7.21 3.39
N VAL A 138 7.93 7.26 2.42
CA VAL A 138 8.24 6.17 1.49
C VAL A 138 8.72 4.89 2.23
N PRO A 139 9.81 4.92 3.01
CA PRO A 139 10.24 3.76 3.79
C PRO A 139 9.24 3.34 4.86
N ALA A 140 8.45 4.29 5.41
CA ALA A 140 7.37 3.95 6.34
C ALA A 140 6.27 3.12 5.66
N GLY A 141 5.83 3.51 4.46
CA GLY A 141 4.84 2.74 3.68
C GLY A 141 5.37 1.35 3.32
N PHE A 142 6.62 1.26 2.86
CA PHE A 142 7.26 -0.03 2.58
C PHE A 142 7.44 -0.90 3.83
N PHE A 143 7.67 -0.30 5.01
CA PHE A 143 7.75 -1.04 6.26
C PHE A 143 6.42 -1.74 6.61
N PHE A 144 5.29 -1.04 6.47
CA PHE A 144 3.97 -1.68 6.66
C PHE A 144 3.71 -2.78 5.64
N TRP A 145 4.12 -2.58 4.39
CA TRP A 145 4.06 -3.63 3.37
C TRP A 145 4.92 -4.85 3.76
N ALA A 146 6.15 -4.66 4.23
CA ALA A 146 7.00 -5.76 4.70
C ALA A 146 6.34 -6.54 5.87
N LEU A 147 5.69 -5.84 6.81
CA LEU A 147 4.93 -6.48 7.89
C LEU A 147 3.77 -7.34 7.35
N ARG A 148 3.05 -6.84 6.34
CA ARG A 148 1.97 -7.60 5.66
C ARG A 148 2.51 -8.87 5.02
N LEU A 149 3.60 -8.76 4.26
CA LEU A 149 4.26 -9.91 3.62
C LEU A 149 4.76 -10.95 4.64
N LEU A 150 5.27 -10.51 5.79
CA LEU A 150 5.64 -11.41 6.87
C LEU A 150 4.44 -12.20 7.41
N LEU A 151 3.28 -11.56 7.59
CA LEU A 151 2.05 -12.25 7.99
C LEU A 151 1.59 -13.27 6.94
N GLU A 152 1.66 -12.92 5.65
CA GLU A 152 1.33 -13.84 4.56
C GLU A 152 2.25 -15.07 4.55
N ILE A 153 3.56 -14.88 4.70
CA ILE A 153 4.54 -15.98 4.75
C ILE A 153 4.23 -16.90 5.94
N ILE A 154 3.88 -16.35 7.11
CA ILE A 154 3.48 -17.13 8.28
C ILE A 154 2.17 -17.91 7.97
N GLY A 155 1.20 -17.27 7.31
CA GLY A 155 -0.05 -17.88 6.88
C GLY A 155 0.16 -19.06 5.94
N TYR A 156 0.95 -18.88 4.87
CA TYR A 156 1.27 -19.94 3.90
C TYR A 156 2.11 -21.06 4.52
N SER A 157 3.07 -20.74 5.37
CA SER A 157 3.88 -21.73 6.10
C SER A 157 2.99 -22.60 7.00
N ARG A 158 2.02 -22.00 7.68
CA ARG A 158 1.07 -22.72 8.52
C ARG A 158 0.16 -23.64 7.71
N MET A 159 -0.29 -23.21 6.53
CA MET A 159 -1.09 -24.02 5.60
C MET A 159 -0.34 -25.22 5.03
N LEU A 160 0.98 -25.10 4.85
CA LEU A 160 1.83 -26.22 4.44
C LEU A 160 1.97 -27.29 5.53
N ILE A 161 2.00 -26.87 6.81
CA ILE A 161 2.24 -27.75 7.97
C ILE A 161 0.94 -28.33 8.53
N PHE A 162 -0.11 -27.52 8.69
CA PHE A 162 -1.37 -27.88 9.34
C PHE A 162 -2.53 -27.92 8.33
N LYS A 163 -3.00 -29.14 8.02
CA LYS A 163 -3.96 -29.44 6.95
C LYS A 163 -5.40 -28.91 7.18
N ASN A 164 -5.74 -28.44 8.37
CA ASN A 164 -7.14 -28.25 8.79
C ASN A 164 -7.39 -26.98 9.63
N GLU A 165 -6.52 -25.98 9.52
CA GLU A 165 -6.69 -24.71 10.22
C GLU A 165 -7.22 -23.63 9.28
N SER A 166 -8.01 -22.70 9.83
CA SER A 166 -8.63 -21.62 9.07
C SER A 166 -7.56 -20.75 8.37
N PRO A 167 -7.78 -20.34 7.10
CA PRO A 167 -6.92 -19.37 6.42
C PRO A 167 -6.83 -18.10 7.25
N PHE A 168 -5.59 -17.74 7.55
CA PHE A 168 -5.28 -16.67 8.48
C PHE A 168 -4.15 -15.82 7.87
N GLY A 169 -4.38 -14.51 7.72
CA GLY A 169 -3.41 -13.59 7.13
C GLY A 169 -3.15 -13.83 5.64
N ILE A 170 -3.99 -14.63 4.97
CA ILE A 170 -3.92 -14.90 3.53
C ILE A 170 -5.07 -14.12 2.88
N PRO A 171 -4.83 -13.35 1.80
CA PRO A 171 -5.91 -12.78 1.02
C PRO A 171 -6.79 -13.90 0.47
N ILE A 172 -8.05 -13.93 0.90
CA ILE A 172 -9.03 -14.93 0.44
C ILE A 172 -9.52 -14.45 -0.93
N ILE A 173 -8.92 -14.98 -2.00
CA ILE A 173 -9.36 -14.73 -3.37
C ILE A 173 -10.67 -15.49 -3.56
N LYS A 174 -11.78 -14.76 -3.67
CA LYS A 174 -13.05 -15.33 -4.11
C LYS A 174 -12.89 -15.77 -5.56
N SER A 175 -13.26 -17.01 -5.87
CA SER A 175 -13.24 -17.50 -7.26
C SER A 175 -14.04 -16.53 -8.15
N PRO A 176 -13.73 -16.37 -9.45
CA PRO A 176 -14.59 -15.62 -10.39
C PRO A 176 -16.06 -16.04 -10.32
N GLU A 177 -16.31 -17.32 -9.99
CA GLU A 177 -17.65 -17.88 -9.77
C GLU A 177 -18.32 -17.38 -8.47
N GLU A 178 -17.53 -17.14 -7.41
CA GLU A 178 -18.01 -16.60 -6.13
C GLU A 178 -18.24 -15.09 -6.22
N LEU A 179 -17.36 -14.36 -6.91
CA LEU A 179 -17.54 -12.94 -7.23
C LEU A 179 -18.80 -12.72 -8.08
N ALA A 180 -18.98 -13.50 -9.14
CA ALA A 180 -20.19 -13.43 -9.96
C ALA A 180 -21.45 -13.75 -9.16
N LYS A 181 -21.42 -14.72 -8.23
CA LYS A 181 -22.56 -15.03 -7.35
C LYS A 181 -22.86 -13.90 -6.36
N GLU A 182 -21.84 -13.27 -5.79
CA GLU A 182 -22.03 -12.12 -4.91
C GLU A 182 -22.59 -10.92 -5.64
N GLU A 183 -22.07 -10.59 -6.83
CA GLU A 183 -22.60 -9.51 -7.68
C GLU A 183 -24.07 -9.76 -8.04
N ILE A 184 -24.40 -10.97 -8.50
CA ILE A 184 -25.78 -11.37 -8.81
C ILE A 184 -26.68 -11.28 -7.58
N SER A 185 -26.18 -11.61 -6.38
CA SER A 185 -26.95 -11.49 -5.15
C SER A 185 -27.16 -10.04 -4.72
N SER A 186 -26.16 -9.17 -4.86
CA SER A 186 -26.25 -7.75 -4.52
C SER A 186 -27.12 -6.92 -5.46
N ILE A 187 -27.36 -7.41 -6.69
CA ILE A 187 -28.28 -6.79 -7.66
C ILE A 187 -29.74 -7.21 -7.38
N ARG A 188 -29.95 -8.30 -6.63
CA ARG A 188 -31.27 -8.88 -6.38
C ARG A 188 -31.94 -8.37 -5.10
N ASP A 189 -31.20 -7.71 -4.23
CA ASP A 189 -31.69 -7.00 -3.03
C ASP A 189 -31.89 -5.50 -3.31
#